data_AF-A0A516V3F0-F1
#
_entry.id   AF-A0A516V3F0-F1
#
_cell.length_a   1.000
_cell.length_b   1.000
_cell.length_c   1.000
_cell.angle_alpha   90.00
_cell.angle_beta   90.00
_cell.angle_gamma   90.00
#
_symmetry.space_group_name_H-M   'P 1'
#
loop_
_entity.id
_entity.type
_entity.pdbx_description
1 polymer ?
#
loop_
_entity_poly.entity_id
_entity_poly.type
_entity_poly.pdbx_seq_one_letter_code
_entity_poly.pdbx_strand_id
1 'polypeptide(L)'
;MKTLRKNILASLVGAGLAVGFAGQAVAREAPQPQSEDAQHGHDKSKSKPHPAPQQAARPAPRANSAPAPSHRSATHATDDARQRAEQQRQQAQQRMQEQQRQQDRDRARAQQQRVEQQRQQAREQEAHRQQQLATQQQHAREQAREQEARRQQQLATQQQHAREQAQRQQAQQRSVMAQQQEAARRAADARQRADEQRARSDAQNRQREQVRLSEMERERRIAQQRAQAEQYRHYAEVRQAAERQRILALQHQNRIRQYQYQQWYWDQQRALQAQWNARNYNYYNDPYYYTPASYRYYRDGRYHDVNRYAANLLQQAVRYGYEQGVRAGRADRMDGWRNDYRGNFAYMDADYGYNGYYVGRDDYNYYFRQGFQRGYADGYGRDYRYGRYDDGNYSILATVLAAILNLQPFS
;
A
#
# COMPACT_ATOMS: atom_id res chain seq x y z
N MET A 1 5.74 15.19 14.35
CA MET A 1 4.75 14.08 14.32
C MET A 1 4.50 13.67 12.87
N LYS A 2 4.14 12.41 12.59
CA LYS A 2 3.87 11.90 11.22
C LYS A 2 2.37 11.99 10.91
N THR A 3 2.00 12.40 9.70
CA THR A 3 0.63 12.31 9.17
C THR A 3 0.61 11.34 7.98
N LEU A 4 0.15 10.11 8.22
CA LEU A 4 -0.12 9.16 7.14
C LEU A 4 -1.28 9.65 6.26
N ARG A 5 -1.17 9.46 4.94
CA ARG A 5 -2.33 9.28 4.06
C ARG A 5 -2.18 7.96 3.32
N LYS A 6 -3.32 7.30 3.06
CA LYS A 6 -3.38 5.87 2.76
C LYS A 6 -3.30 5.59 1.25
N ASN A 7 -2.73 4.44 0.91
CA ASN A 7 -2.70 3.91 -0.45
C ASN A 7 -4.12 3.59 -0.94
N ILE A 8 -4.34 3.72 -2.25
CA ILE A 8 -5.41 3.03 -2.98
C ILE A 8 -4.74 2.29 -4.13
N LEU A 9 -4.79 0.95 -4.10
CA LEU A 9 -4.40 0.14 -5.25
C LEU A 9 -5.58 0.07 -6.24
N ALA A 10 -5.28 0.27 -7.53
CA ALA A 10 -6.21 -0.01 -8.62
C ALA A 10 -5.70 -1.23 -9.40
N SER A 11 -6.08 -2.42 -8.93
CA SER A 11 -5.72 -3.70 -9.58
C SER A 11 -6.53 -3.88 -10.86
N LEU A 12 -5.91 -3.69 -12.03
CA LEU A 12 -6.54 -4.00 -13.31
C LEU A 12 -6.31 -5.47 -13.68
N VAL A 13 -7.41 -6.23 -13.73
CA VAL A 13 -7.42 -7.64 -14.15
C VAL A 13 -7.25 -7.72 -15.66
N GLY A 14 -6.23 -8.45 -16.13
CA GLY A 14 -6.02 -8.70 -17.55
C GLY A 14 -6.96 -9.79 -18.07
N ALA A 15 -7.97 -9.40 -18.86
CA ALA A 15 -8.80 -10.35 -19.61
C ALA A 15 -8.08 -10.75 -20.91
N GLY A 16 -7.52 -11.96 -20.95
CA GLY A 16 -6.90 -12.51 -22.16
C GLY A 16 -7.95 -13.05 -23.13
N LEU A 17 -8.03 -12.48 -24.33
CA LEU A 17 -8.75 -13.06 -25.46
C LEU A 17 -7.74 -13.63 -26.46
N ALA A 18 -7.69 -14.95 -26.58
CA ALA A 18 -6.85 -15.64 -27.54
C ALA A 18 -7.54 -15.66 -28.92
N VAL A 19 -6.80 -15.32 -29.98
CA VAL A 19 -7.27 -15.42 -31.36
C VAL A 19 -6.91 -16.80 -31.92
N GLY A 20 -7.91 -17.58 -32.33
CA GLY A 20 -7.72 -18.83 -33.06
C GLY A 20 -7.70 -18.60 -34.56
N PHE A 21 -6.53 -18.72 -35.19
CA PHE A 21 -6.41 -18.93 -36.64
C PHE A 21 -6.00 -20.39 -36.91
N ALA A 22 -6.69 -21.05 -37.84
CA ALA A 22 -6.36 -22.41 -38.25
C ALA A 22 -5.27 -22.43 -39.32
N GLY A 23 -4.30 -23.32 -39.18
CA GLY A 23 -3.26 -23.60 -40.17
C GLY A 23 -2.82 -25.06 -40.09
N GLN A 24 -2.69 -25.73 -41.24
CA GLN A 24 -2.33 -27.15 -41.33
C GLN A 24 -0.82 -27.33 -41.55
N ALA A 25 -0.16 -28.24 -40.83
CA ALA A 25 1.07 -28.92 -41.28
C ALA A 25 1.45 -30.16 -40.43
N VAL A 26 1.23 -31.33 -41.02
CA VAL A 26 1.98 -32.62 -40.93
C VAL A 26 2.98 -32.85 -39.77
N ALA A 27 2.55 -33.69 -38.82
CA ALA A 27 3.25 -34.81 -38.14
C ALA A 27 4.77 -34.80 -37.79
N ARG A 28 5.07 -35.03 -36.49
CA ARG A 28 5.91 -36.18 -36.05
C ARG A 28 5.72 -36.57 -34.57
N GLU A 29 5.99 -37.84 -34.30
CA GLU A 29 5.67 -38.67 -33.12
C GLU A 29 6.10 -38.21 -31.70
N ALA A 30 5.18 -38.47 -30.75
CA ALA A 30 5.38 -39.06 -29.41
C ALA A 30 6.21 -38.35 -28.29
N PRO A 31 5.96 -38.67 -27.00
CA PRO A 31 4.72 -39.14 -26.35
C PRO A 31 4.29 -38.27 -25.13
N GLN A 32 3.11 -38.57 -24.57
CA GLN A 32 2.64 -38.01 -23.30
C GLN A 32 3.24 -38.73 -22.07
N PRO A 33 3.30 -38.07 -20.91
CA PRO A 33 3.14 -38.71 -19.61
C PRO A 33 1.65 -38.65 -19.18
N GLN A 34 0.99 -39.80 -19.06
CA GLN A 34 -0.28 -39.90 -18.33
C GLN A 34 -0.02 -40.06 -16.83
N SER A 35 -1.05 -39.83 -16.02
CA SER A 35 -1.11 -40.13 -14.59
C SER A 35 -1.16 -41.63 -14.31
N GLU A 36 -0.52 -42.09 -13.24
CA GLU A 36 -1.04 -43.21 -12.43
C GLU A 36 -0.42 -43.25 -11.02
N ASP A 37 -1.09 -43.94 -10.09
CA ASP A 37 -0.72 -44.10 -8.69
C ASP A 37 0.34 -45.19 -8.46
N ALA A 38 1.10 -45.10 -7.35
CA ALA A 38 1.60 -46.29 -6.64
C ALA A 38 2.03 -45.98 -5.19
N GLN A 39 1.99 -47.01 -4.34
CA GLN A 39 2.50 -47.03 -2.96
C GLN A 39 3.73 -47.96 -2.85
N HIS A 40 4.40 -47.96 -1.68
CA HIS A 40 5.55 -48.82 -1.31
C HIS A 40 6.86 -48.54 -2.10
N GLY A 41 8.06 -48.79 -1.57
CA GLY A 41 8.45 -49.21 -0.21
C GLY A 41 9.86 -49.84 -0.19
N HIS A 42 10.55 -49.83 0.97
CA HIS A 42 11.89 -50.44 1.22
C HIS A 42 13.10 -49.82 0.46
N ASP A 43 14.38 -49.89 0.89
CA ASP A 43 15.05 -50.25 2.17
C ASP A 43 16.57 -49.85 2.10
N LYS A 44 17.34 -50.04 3.19
CA LYS A 44 18.83 -50.13 3.31
C LYS A 44 19.59 -48.79 3.50
N SER A 45 20.02 -48.44 4.72
CA SER A 45 21.26 -48.86 5.45
C SER A 45 22.55 -48.18 4.92
N LYS A 46 23.36 -47.43 5.70
CA LYS A 46 24.18 -47.81 6.89
C LYS A 46 24.80 -46.53 7.56
N SER A 47 25.46 -46.53 8.72
CA SER A 47 25.37 -47.28 10.00
C SER A 47 26.48 -46.83 10.99
N LYS A 48 26.26 -46.99 12.32
CA LYS A 48 27.28 -47.02 13.42
C LYS A 48 27.95 -45.67 13.82
N PRO A 49 28.56 -45.54 15.04
CA PRO A 49 28.86 -46.57 16.05
C PRO A 49 28.27 -46.36 17.48
N HIS A 50 28.72 -47.25 18.38
CA HIS A 50 28.36 -47.54 19.77
C HIS A 50 29.20 -46.71 20.81
N PRO A 51 29.04 -46.78 22.17
CA PRO A 51 28.92 -48.02 22.97
C PRO A 51 28.10 -48.01 24.30
N ALA A 52 28.11 -49.19 24.95
CA ALA A 52 27.70 -49.49 26.32
C ALA A 52 28.68 -50.52 26.94
N PRO A 53 28.65 -50.77 28.27
CA PRO A 53 28.39 -52.12 28.79
C PRO A 53 27.37 -52.10 29.97
N GLN A 54 26.57 -53.12 30.34
CA GLN A 54 26.66 -54.59 30.38
C GLN A 54 27.35 -55.23 31.62
N GLN A 55 26.48 -55.80 32.48
CA GLN A 55 26.59 -57.12 33.15
C GLN A 55 27.66 -57.29 34.27
N ALA A 56 27.67 -58.32 35.14
CA ALA A 56 26.93 -59.60 35.17
C ALA A 56 26.40 -59.97 36.59
N ALA A 57 26.06 -61.26 36.85
CA ALA A 57 25.31 -61.70 38.04
C ALA A 57 25.78 -63.05 38.65
N ARG A 58 25.48 -63.26 39.96
CA ARG A 58 25.42 -64.52 40.75
C ARG A 58 26.70 -65.40 40.84
N PRO A 59 27.02 -65.99 42.01
CA PRO A 59 26.59 -67.39 42.27
C PRO A 59 26.41 -67.81 43.76
N ALA A 60 26.06 -69.09 43.95
CA ALA A 60 26.21 -69.98 45.12
C ALA A 60 26.34 -71.43 44.56
N PRO A 61 26.89 -72.49 45.21
CA PRO A 61 26.64 -72.87 46.63
C PRO A 61 27.72 -73.77 47.35
N ARG A 62 27.33 -74.39 48.49
CA ARG A 62 27.83 -75.66 49.12
C ARG A 62 29.19 -75.69 49.86
N ALA A 63 29.39 -76.76 50.65
CA ALA A 63 30.27 -76.86 51.84
C ALA A 63 31.11 -78.16 51.91
N ASN A 64 32.09 -78.29 52.85
CA ASN A 64 32.32 -79.51 53.66
C ASN A 64 33.42 -79.46 54.77
N SER A 65 33.13 -80.12 55.91
CA SER A 65 33.94 -80.97 56.84
C SER A 65 35.27 -80.56 57.56
N ALA A 66 35.20 -80.52 58.92
CA ALA A 66 36.03 -81.22 59.95
C ALA A 66 37.56 -80.91 60.13
N PRO A 67 38.24 -81.30 61.26
CA PRO A 67 37.83 -82.06 62.47
C PRO A 67 38.15 -81.37 63.85
N ALA A 68 38.11 -82.12 64.97
CA ALA A 68 38.38 -81.67 66.36
C ALA A 68 39.82 -81.99 66.85
N PRO A 69 40.34 -81.36 67.94
CA PRO A 69 40.21 -81.87 69.35
C PRO A 69 40.23 -80.74 70.44
N SER A 70 40.44 -80.98 71.75
CA SER A 70 39.61 -81.73 72.74
C SER A 70 39.96 -81.33 74.21
N HIS A 71 38.99 -81.40 75.15
CA HIS A 71 39.11 -81.18 76.62
C HIS A 71 39.58 -79.75 77.08
N ARG A 72 39.46 -79.28 78.34
CA ARG A 72 39.17 -79.90 79.67
C ARG A 72 38.46 -78.88 80.62
N SER A 73 38.09 -79.33 81.83
CA SER A 73 37.42 -78.69 83.01
C SER A 73 37.60 -77.16 83.27
N ALA A 74 36.79 -76.47 84.09
CA ALA A 74 35.89 -76.90 85.19
C ALA A 74 34.68 -75.95 85.42
N THR A 75 33.76 -76.32 86.33
CA THR A 75 32.46 -75.66 86.61
C THR A 75 32.37 -75.02 88.01
N HIS A 76 31.79 -73.81 88.12
CA HIS A 76 30.89 -73.29 89.20
C HIS A 76 30.86 -71.74 89.21
N ALA A 77 29.95 -71.09 88.46
CA ALA A 77 29.78 -69.61 88.47
C ALA A 77 28.48 -69.10 87.77
N THR A 78 27.36 -69.83 87.80
CA THR A 78 26.29 -69.68 86.78
C THR A 78 25.08 -68.80 87.12
N ASP A 79 24.85 -68.42 88.38
CA ASP A 79 23.55 -67.86 88.79
C ASP A 79 23.50 -66.33 88.91
N ASP A 80 24.55 -65.69 89.45
CA ASP A 80 24.67 -64.22 89.54
C ASP A 80 24.54 -63.52 88.17
N ALA A 81 25.03 -64.18 87.12
CA ALA A 81 24.98 -63.67 85.75
C ALA A 81 23.54 -63.55 85.21
N ARG A 82 22.61 -64.40 85.68
CA ARG A 82 21.21 -64.39 85.25
C ARG A 82 20.41 -63.25 85.89
N GLN A 83 20.53 -63.06 87.21
CA GLN A 83 19.79 -62.00 87.91
C GLN A 83 20.16 -60.60 87.38
N ARG A 84 21.44 -60.34 87.11
CA ARG A 84 21.88 -59.05 86.54
C ARG A 84 21.32 -58.80 85.14
N ALA A 85 21.17 -59.84 84.31
CA ALA A 85 20.58 -59.74 82.99
C ALA A 85 19.06 -59.47 83.03
N GLU A 86 18.34 -60.05 83.99
CA GLU A 86 16.90 -59.78 84.17
C GLU A 86 16.65 -58.37 84.74
N GLN A 87 17.46 -57.92 85.70
CA GLN A 87 17.33 -56.59 86.28
C GLN A 87 17.62 -55.48 85.24
N GLN A 88 18.59 -55.69 84.34
CA GLN A 88 18.81 -54.81 83.18
C GLN A 88 17.61 -54.82 82.21
N ARG A 89 16.98 -55.99 81.96
CA ARG A 89 15.78 -56.07 81.12
C ARG A 89 14.59 -55.29 81.70
N GLN A 90 14.38 -55.37 83.02
CA GLN A 90 13.31 -54.60 83.68
C GLN A 90 13.56 -53.08 83.62
N GLN A 91 14.79 -52.61 83.87
CA GLN A 91 15.11 -51.18 83.68
C GLN A 91 14.97 -50.73 82.21
N ALA A 92 15.35 -51.57 81.24
CA ALA A 92 15.17 -51.26 79.82
C ALA A 92 13.68 -51.15 79.45
N GLN A 93 12.83 -52.04 79.96
CA GLN A 93 11.37 -51.96 79.76
C GLN A 93 10.75 -50.74 80.41
N GLN A 94 11.14 -50.38 81.64
CA GLN A 94 10.67 -49.16 82.30
C GLN A 94 11.05 -47.91 81.52
N ARG A 95 12.33 -47.76 81.12
CA ARG A 95 12.79 -46.62 80.30
C ARG A 95 12.07 -46.55 78.96
N MET A 96 11.84 -47.68 78.29
CA MET A 96 11.09 -47.72 77.03
C MET A 96 9.64 -47.24 77.23
N GLN A 97 8.96 -47.74 78.26
CA GLN A 97 7.56 -47.39 78.53
C GLN A 97 7.41 -45.93 78.97
N GLU A 98 8.37 -45.38 79.72
CA GLU A 98 8.40 -43.97 80.11
C GLU A 98 8.67 -43.06 78.89
N GLN A 99 9.64 -43.43 78.04
CA GLN A 99 9.92 -42.75 76.77
C GLN A 99 8.71 -42.79 75.81
N GLN A 100 7.92 -43.86 75.83
CA GLN A 100 6.70 -43.98 75.05
C GLN A 100 5.59 -43.06 75.58
N ARG A 101 5.38 -43.01 76.91
CA ARG A 101 4.46 -42.04 77.55
C ARG A 101 4.87 -40.58 77.30
N GLN A 102 6.18 -40.31 77.20
CA GLN A 102 6.70 -38.99 76.81
C GLN A 102 6.29 -38.66 75.36
N GLN A 103 6.57 -39.56 74.41
CA GLN A 103 6.18 -39.38 73.00
C GLN A 103 4.68 -39.19 72.80
N ASP A 104 3.83 -39.93 73.53
CA ASP A 104 2.38 -39.78 73.41
C ASP A 104 1.87 -38.47 74.01
N ARG A 105 2.49 -37.94 75.08
CA ARG A 105 2.22 -36.59 75.60
C ARG A 105 2.64 -35.50 74.60
N ASP A 106 3.80 -35.64 73.98
CA ASP A 106 4.31 -34.66 73.00
C ASP A 106 3.48 -34.71 71.70
N ARG A 107 3.04 -35.89 71.26
CA ARG A 107 2.05 -36.07 70.18
C ARG A 107 0.73 -35.40 70.52
N ALA A 108 0.17 -35.62 71.71
CA ALA A 108 -1.09 -35.02 72.13
C ALA A 108 -1.01 -33.48 72.15
N ARG A 109 0.10 -32.91 72.65
CA ARG A 109 0.36 -31.46 72.62
C ARG A 109 0.49 -30.91 71.21
N ALA A 110 1.26 -31.57 70.34
CA ALA A 110 1.39 -31.19 68.94
C ALA A 110 0.06 -31.29 68.16
N GLN A 111 -0.80 -32.25 68.53
CA GLN A 111 -2.13 -32.40 67.95
C GLN A 111 -3.09 -31.31 68.43
N GLN A 112 -3.08 -30.95 69.71
CA GLN A 112 -3.84 -29.81 70.24
C GLN A 112 -3.43 -28.50 69.55
N GLN A 113 -2.13 -28.21 69.45
CA GLN A 113 -1.61 -27.02 68.77
C GLN A 113 -2.06 -26.95 67.30
N ARG A 114 -2.05 -28.08 66.57
CA ARG A 114 -2.57 -28.14 65.18
C ARG A 114 -4.07 -27.83 65.09
N VAL A 115 -4.88 -28.36 66.01
CA VAL A 115 -6.34 -28.11 66.04
C VAL A 115 -6.65 -26.66 66.38
N GLU A 116 -5.89 -26.06 67.30
CA GLU A 116 -6.05 -24.65 67.68
C GLU A 116 -5.61 -23.70 66.55
N GLN A 117 -4.48 -23.99 65.90
CA GLN A 117 -3.99 -23.26 64.73
C GLN A 117 -4.95 -23.36 63.53
N GLN A 118 -5.56 -24.53 63.30
CA GLN A 118 -6.64 -24.68 62.30
C GLN A 118 -7.89 -23.87 62.64
N ARG A 119 -8.30 -23.83 63.92
CA ARG A 119 -9.43 -23.00 64.38
C ARG A 119 -9.15 -21.50 64.20
N GLN A 120 -7.91 -21.07 64.39
CA GLN A 120 -7.50 -19.68 64.20
C GLN A 120 -7.54 -19.29 62.72
N GLN A 121 -6.95 -20.11 61.84
CA GLN A 121 -7.01 -19.93 60.38
C GLN A 121 -8.44 -19.93 59.82
N ALA A 122 -9.33 -20.79 60.36
CA ALA A 122 -10.73 -20.81 59.96
C ALA A 122 -11.46 -19.50 60.30
N ARG A 123 -11.21 -18.93 61.48
CA ARG A 123 -11.77 -17.62 61.89
C ARG A 123 -11.23 -16.47 61.03
N GLU A 124 -9.94 -16.50 60.69
CA GLU A 124 -9.34 -15.50 59.80
C GLU A 124 -9.95 -15.56 58.39
N GLN A 125 -10.14 -16.75 57.82
CA GLN A 125 -10.82 -16.92 56.53
C GLN A 125 -12.28 -16.45 56.56
N GLU A 126 -13.02 -16.74 57.64
CA GLU A 126 -14.41 -16.31 57.78
C GLU A 126 -14.54 -14.79 57.92
N ALA A 127 -13.69 -14.16 58.75
CA ALA A 127 -13.64 -12.70 58.89
C ALA A 127 -13.29 -12.01 57.56
N HIS A 128 -12.31 -12.55 56.83
CA HIS A 128 -11.92 -12.00 55.53
C HIS A 128 -13.04 -12.16 54.47
N ARG A 129 -13.78 -13.28 54.49
CA ARG A 129 -14.95 -13.50 53.63
C ARG A 129 -16.10 -12.52 53.95
N GLN A 130 -16.36 -12.25 55.23
CA GLN A 130 -17.36 -11.25 55.63
C GLN A 130 -16.95 -9.83 55.18
N GLN A 131 -15.66 -9.48 55.30
CA GLN A 131 -15.13 -8.20 54.84
C GLN A 131 -15.29 -8.02 53.33
N GLN A 132 -14.96 -9.05 52.53
CA GLN A 132 -15.16 -9.05 51.08
C GLN A 132 -16.63 -8.87 50.68
N LEU A 133 -17.57 -9.53 51.37
CA LEU A 133 -19.01 -9.38 51.14
C LEU A 133 -19.51 -7.96 51.47
N ALA A 134 -19.01 -7.35 52.55
CA ALA A 134 -19.34 -5.98 52.91
C ALA A 134 -18.86 -4.97 51.85
N THR A 135 -17.61 -5.11 51.38
CA THR A 135 -17.06 -4.28 50.29
C THR A 135 -17.87 -4.45 48.99
N GLN A 136 -18.25 -5.68 48.64
CA GLN A 136 -19.05 -5.96 47.45
C GLN A 136 -20.45 -5.32 47.52
N GLN A 137 -21.11 -5.34 48.70
CA GLN A 137 -22.38 -4.63 48.89
C GLN A 137 -22.25 -3.10 48.80
N GLN A 138 -21.16 -2.53 49.33
CA GLN A 138 -20.90 -1.08 49.20
C GLN A 138 -20.77 -0.68 47.73
N HIS A 139 -19.94 -1.40 46.97
CA HIS A 139 -19.71 -1.09 45.55
C HIS A 139 -20.97 -1.28 44.69
N ALA A 140 -21.82 -2.27 44.99
CA ALA A 140 -23.11 -2.45 44.32
C ALA A 140 -24.09 -1.27 44.58
N ARG A 141 -24.12 -0.73 45.82
CA ARG A 141 -24.93 0.47 46.15
C ARG A 141 -24.39 1.73 45.49
N GLU A 142 -23.07 1.83 45.35
CA GLU A 142 -22.38 2.94 44.71
C GLU A 142 -22.67 2.97 43.19
N GLN A 143 -22.55 1.83 42.51
CA GLN A 143 -22.92 1.68 41.10
C GLN A 143 -24.41 1.97 40.84
N ALA A 144 -25.32 1.55 41.74
CA ALA A 144 -26.75 1.85 41.63
C ALA A 144 -27.03 3.36 41.69
N ARG A 145 -26.40 4.08 42.64
CA ARG A 145 -26.47 5.55 42.74
C ARG A 145 -25.90 6.24 41.51
N GLU A 146 -24.80 5.74 40.96
CA GLU A 146 -24.19 6.32 39.77
C GLU A 146 -25.08 6.15 38.52
N GLN A 147 -25.71 4.99 38.35
CA GLN A 147 -26.67 4.76 37.27
C GLN A 147 -27.89 5.68 37.40
N GLU A 148 -28.42 5.88 38.61
CA GLU A 148 -29.56 6.77 38.85
C GLU A 148 -29.20 8.24 38.57
N ALA A 149 -28.03 8.70 39.02
CA ALA A 149 -27.52 10.05 38.73
C ALA A 149 -27.34 10.27 37.21
N ARG A 150 -26.72 9.31 36.50
CA ARG A 150 -26.58 9.33 35.03
C ARG A 150 -27.95 9.41 34.33
N ARG A 151 -28.96 8.68 34.83
CA ARG A 151 -30.32 8.69 34.26
C ARG A 151 -31.03 10.03 34.48
N GLN A 152 -30.91 10.64 35.66
CA GLN A 152 -31.43 11.99 35.91
C GLN A 152 -30.73 13.04 35.03
N GLN A 153 -29.41 12.95 34.86
CA GLN A 153 -28.66 13.85 33.99
C GLN A 153 -29.09 13.74 32.52
N GLN A 154 -29.30 12.52 32.00
CA GLN A 154 -29.82 12.30 30.65
C GLN A 154 -31.22 12.93 30.44
N LEU A 155 -32.11 12.80 31.42
CA LEU A 155 -33.44 13.43 31.38
C LEU A 155 -33.36 14.96 31.36
N ALA A 156 -32.45 15.56 32.14
CA ALA A 156 -32.22 17.01 32.15
C ALA A 156 -31.70 17.51 30.80
N THR A 157 -30.69 16.85 30.21
CA THR A 157 -30.17 17.19 28.87
C THR A 157 -31.23 17.03 27.79
N GLN A 158 -32.07 15.99 27.85
CA GLN A 158 -33.15 15.78 26.89
C GLN A 158 -34.22 16.89 26.97
N GLN A 159 -34.60 17.34 28.18
CA GLN A 159 -35.48 18.50 28.33
C GLN A 159 -34.86 19.81 27.81
N GLN A 160 -33.54 20.01 28.01
CA GLN A 160 -32.85 21.19 27.47
C GLN A 160 -32.88 21.20 25.93
N HIS A 161 -32.51 20.10 25.28
CA HIS A 161 -32.57 20.02 23.81
C HIS A 161 -33.99 20.14 23.25
N ALA A 162 -35.02 19.63 23.93
CA ALA A 162 -36.41 19.82 23.51
C ALA A 162 -36.82 21.30 23.54
N ARG A 163 -36.47 22.04 24.60
CA ARG A 163 -36.71 23.49 24.71
C ARG A 163 -35.92 24.28 23.66
N GLU A 164 -34.67 23.89 23.43
CA GLU A 164 -33.80 24.54 22.43
C GLU A 164 -34.31 24.31 21.00
N GLN A 165 -34.79 23.10 20.66
CA GLN A 165 -35.42 22.83 19.37
C GLN A 165 -36.71 23.65 19.18
N ALA A 166 -37.56 23.76 20.19
CA ALA A 166 -38.77 24.58 20.12
C ALA A 166 -38.44 26.07 19.88
N GLN A 167 -37.44 26.61 20.58
CA GLN A 167 -36.95 27.98 20.35
C GLN A 167 -36.35 28.16 18.94
N ARG A 168 -35.55 27.19 18.46
CA ARG A 168 -34.98 27.21 17.10
C ARG A 168 -36.07 27.18 16.03
N GLN A 169 -37.13 26.37 16.18
CA GLN A 169 -38.27 26.34 15.26
C GLN A 169 -39.04 27.67 15.25
N GLN A 170 -39.31 28.26 16.42
CA GLN A 170 -39.99 29.55 16.52
C GLN A 170 -39.16 30.71 15.95
N ALA A 171 -37.83 30.67 16.13
CA ALA A 171 -36.89 31.59 15.49
C ALA A 171 -36.85 31.40 13.96
N GLN A 172 -36.86 30.16 13.46
CA GLN A 172 -36.92 29.85 12.03
C GLN A 172 -38.21 30.39 11.38
N GLN A 173 -39.37 30.19 12.01
CA GLN A 173 -40.64 30.76 11.52
C GLN A 173 -40.59 32.30 11.44
N ARG A 174 -40.04 32.97 12.47
CA ARG A 174 -39.81 34.42 12.43
C ARG A 174 -38.84 34.83 11.31
N SER A 175 -37.76 34.09 11.09
CA SER A 175 -36.81 34.40 9.99
C SER A 175 -37.42 34.17 8.61
N VAL A 176 -38.29 33.18 8.42
CA VAL A 176 -38.98 32.95 7.13
C VAL A 176 -39.99 34.06 6.84
N MET A 177 -40.76 34.51 7.84
CA MET A 177 -41.64 35.68 7.72
C MET A 177 -40.85 36.96 7.38
N ALA A 178 -39.73 37.21 8.07
CA ALA A 178 -38.87 38.35 7.78
C ALA A 178 -38.27 38.26 6.35
N GLN A 179 -37.78 37.08 5.95
CA GLN A 179 -37.29 36.84 4.60
C GLN A 179 -38.36 36.97 3.52
N GLN A 180 -39.63 36.63 3.79
CA GLN A 180 -40.72 36.86 2.83
C GLN A 180 -41.05 38.34 2.67
N GLN A 181 -41.10 39.11 3.76
CA GLN A 181 -41.28 40.58 3.66
C GLN A 181 -40.08 41.26 2.98
N GLU A 182 -38.86 40.81 3.27
CA GLU A 182 -37.67 41.35 2.62
C GLU A 182 -37.58 40.91 1.15
N ALA A 183 -37.94 39.67 0.81
CA ALA A 183 -38.01 39.19 -0.57
C ALA A 183 -39.08 39.94 -1.37
N ALA A 184 -40.22 40.29 -0.79
CA ALA A 184 -41.24 41.12 -1.44
C ALA A 184 -40.71 42.51 -1.78
N ARG A 185 -39.96 43.15 -0.85
CA ARG A 185 -39.29 44.44 -1.11
C ARG A 185 -38.17 44.32 -2.14
N ARG A 186 -37.29 43.32 -2.00
CA ARG A 186 -36.21 43.02 -2.96
C ARG A 186 -36.76 42.67 -4.34
N ALA A 187 -37.97 42.09 -4.46
CA ALA A 187 -38.62 41.79 -5.74
C ALA A 187 -39.20 43.03 -6.44
N ALA A 188 -39.57 44.07 -5.70
CA ALA A 188 -39.91 45.38 -6.27
C ALA A 188 -38.64 46.07 -6.80
N ASP A 189 -37.62 46.21 -5.96
CA ASP A 189 -36.28 46.72 -6.33
C ASP A 189 -35.68 45.97 -7.52
N ALA A 190 -35.76 44.64 -7.53
CA ALA A 190 -35.20 43.82 -8.59
C ALA A 190 -35.93 43.97 -9.93
N ARG A 191 -37.19 44.43 -9.97
CA ARG A 191 -37.88 44.74 -11.23
C ARG A 191 -37.31 46.00 -11.88
N GLN A 192 -37.23 47.10 -11.13
CA GLN A 192 -36.59 48.33 -11.63
C GLN A 192 -35.13 48.10 -12.04
N ARG A 193 -34.37 47.36 -11.21
CA ARG A 193 -32.98 47.01 -11.54
C ARG A 193 -32.87 46.01 -12.70
N ALA A 194 -33.84 45.12 -12.94
CA ALA A 194 -33.82 44.18 -14.06
C ALA A 194 -34.04 44.87 -15.41
N ASP A 195 -34.87 45.90 -15.49
CA ASP A 195 -35.05 46.66 -16.73
C ASP A 195 -33.83 47.57 -17.01
N GLU A 196 -33.23 48.16 -15.98
CA GLU A 196 -31.95 48.89 -16.12
C GLU A 196 -30.77 47.95 -16.45
N GLN A 197 -30.76 46.74 -15.88
CA GLN A 197 -29.78 45.70 -16.22
C GLN A 197 -30.02 45.10 -17.60
N ARG A 198 -31.26 45.02 -18.10
CA ARG A 198 -31.55 44.63 -19.50
C ARG A 198 -30.91 45.59 -20.49
N ALA A 199 -31.13 46.90 -20.31
CA ALA A 199 -30.48 47.92 -21.14
C ALA A 199 -28.94 47.80 -21.14
N ARG A 200 -28.34 47.51 -19.99
CA ARG A 200 -26.88 47.27 -19.88
C ARG A 200 -26.44 45.90 -20.41
N SER A 201 -27.27 44.85 -20.28
CA SER A 201 -26.96 43.50 -20.77
C SER A 201 -27.12 43.38 -22.28
N ASP A 202 -28.01 44.15 -22.92
CA ASP A 202 -28.14 44.18 -24.37
C ASP A 202 -27.03 45.01 -25.04
N ALA A 203 -26.31 45.83 -24.27
CA ALA A 203 -25.02 46.37 -24.66
C ALA A 203 -23.89 45.33 -24.46
N GLN A 204 -23.82 44.69 -23.28
CA GLN A 204 -22.77 43.70 -22.98
C GLN A 204 -22.90 42.37 -23.75
N ASN A 205 -24.10 41.96 -24.17
CA ASN A 205 -24.31 40.76 -24.99
C ASN A 205 -23.76 40.98 -26.40
N ARG A 206 -24.05 42.13 -27.03
CA ARG A 206 -23.42 42.55 -28.30
C ARG A 206 -21.90 42.63 -28.22
N GLN A 207 -21.35 42.86 -27.01
CA GLN A 207 -19.90 42.84 -26.74
C GLN A 207 -19.35 41.46 -26.30
N ARG A 208 -20.21 40.48 -26.00
CA ARG A 208 -19.85 39.08 -25.65
C ARG A 208 -20.05 38.12 -26.83
N GLU A 209 -20.94 38.43 -27.75
CA GLU A 209 -21.04 37.80 -29.06
C GLU A 209 -19.74 38.03 -29.88
N GLN A 210 -18.99 39.09 -29.56
CA GLN A 210 -17.63 39.35 -30.07
C GLN A 210 -16.53 38.50 -29.39
N VAL A 211 -16.83 37.75 -28.31
CA VAL A 211 -15.84 36.99 -27.51
C VAL A 211 -16.03 35.48 -27.62
N ARG A 212 -17.18 35.01 -28.12
CA ARG A 212 -17.28 33.67 -28.71
C ARG A 212 -16.67 33.71 -30.12
N LEU A 213 -15.84 32.72 -30.44
CA LEU A 213 -15.41 32.47 -31.82
C LEU A 213 -16.65 32.37 -32.71
N SER A 214 -16.63 33.05 -33.85
CA SER A 214 -17.76 33.02 -34.78
C SER A 214 -18.00 31.59 -35.30
N GLU A 215 -19.23 31.30 -35.69
CA GLU A 215 -19.63 29.99 -36.23
C GLU A 215 -18.71 29.56 -37.39
N MET A 216 -18.40 30.50 -38.28
CA MET A 216 -17.47 30.34 -39.41
C MET A 216 -16.03 30.06 -38.98
N GLU A 217 -15.50 30.73 -37.95
CA GLU A 217 -14.15 30.45 -37.42
C GLU A 217 -14.10 29.10 -36.71
N ARG A 218 -15.15 28.73 -35.98
CA ARG A 218 -15.28 27.42 -35.32
C ARG A 218 -15.26 26.31 -36.37
N GLU A 219 -16.05 26.44 -37.43
CA GLU A 219 -16.08 25.50 -38.56
C GLU A 219 -14.74 25.44 -39.29
N ARG A 220 -14.11 26.58 -39.57
CA ARG A 220 -12.76 26.65 -40.16
C ARG A 220 -11.73 25.90 -39.30
N ARG A 221 -11.74 26.06 -37.98
CA ARG A 221 -10.86 25.33 -37.05
C ARG A 221 -11.14 23.83 -37.07
N ILE A 222 -12.41 23.42 -37.08
CA ILE A 222 -12.81 22.00 -37.15
C ILE A 222 -12.35 21.37 -38.49
N ALA A 223 -12.54 22.06 -39.62
CA ALA A 223 -12.11 21.60 -40.93
C ALA A 223 -10.58 21.48 -41.03
N GLN A 224 -9.85 22.48 -40.54
CA GLN A 224 -8.38 22.44 -40.46
C GLN A 224 -7.88 21.27 -39.60
N GLN A 225 -8.51 21.02 -38.46
CA GLN A 225 -8.09 19.93 -37.56
C GLN A 225 -8.39 18.54 -38.14
N ARG A 226 -9.51 18.36 -38.85
CA ARG A 226 -9.81 17.10 -39.57
C ARG A 226 -8.74 16.77 -40.59
N ALA A 227 -8.38 17.73 -41.44
CA ALA A 227 -7.32 17.57 -42.44
C ALA A 227 -5.96 17.25 -41.79
N GLN A 228 -5.61 17.90 -40.67
CA GLN A 228 -4.38 17.60 -39.92
C GLN A 228 -4.39 16.19 -39.32
N ALA A 229 -5.51 15.73 -38.76
CA ALA A 229 -5.65 14.40 -38.20
C ALA A 229 -5.60 13.29 -39.27
N GLU A 230 -6.19 13.53 -40.45
CA GLU A 230 -6.15 12.62 -41.59
C GLU A 230 -4.73 12.53 -42.18
N GLN A 231 -4.06 13.67 -42.39
CA GLN A 231 -2.64 13.72 -42.78
C GLN A 231 -1.73 12.98 -41.79
N TYR A 232 -1.97 13.14 -40.49
CA TYR A 232 -1.18 12.45 -39.45
C TYR A 232 -1.40 10.94 -39.44
N ARG A 233 -2.62 10.44 -39.69
CA ARG A 233 -2.90 8.99 -39.81
C ARG A 233 -2.07 8.36 -40.94
N HIS A 234 -2.14 8.93 -42.14
CA HIS A 234 -1.37 8.44 -43.29
C HIS A 234 0.14 8.54 -43.08
N TYR A 235 0.61 9.62 -42.44
CA TYR A 235 2.01 9.72 -42.03
C TYR A 235 2.42 8.58 -41.07
N ALA A 236 1.63 8.32 -40.03
CA ALA A 236 1.93 7.28 -39.05
C ALA A 236 1.99 5.87 -39.68
N GLU A 237 1.09 5.56 -40.60
CA GLU A 237 1.08 4.30 -41.37
C GLU A 237 2.40 4.10 -42.14
N VAL A 238 2.85 5.11 -42.90
CA VAL A 238 4.10 5.06 -43.66
C VAL A 238 5.33 4.91 -42.73
N ARG A 239 5.34 5.58 -41.58
CA ARG A 239 6.47 5.54 -40.63
C ARG A 239 6.65 4.18 -39.97
N GLN A 240 5.56 3.46 -39.68
CA GLN A 240 5.63 2.10 -39.13
C GLN A 240 6.34 1.11 -40.07
N ALA A 241 6.33 1.35 -41.40
CA ALA A 241 7.07 0.53 -42.36
C ALA A 241 8.57 0.84 -42.36
N ALA A 242 8.94 2.13 -42.47
CA ALA A 242 10.33 2.58 -42.47
C ALA A 242 11.10 2.18 -41.20
N GLU A 243 10.40 2.11 -40.05
CA GLU A 243 11.04 1.76 -38.80
C GLU A 243 11.56 0.32 -38.73
N ARG A 244 10.85 -0.66 -39.30
CA ARG A 244 11.24 -2.07 -39.16
C ARG A 244 12.65 -2.33 -39.69
N GLN A 245 13.02 -1.63 -40.77
CA GLN A 245 14.37 -1.64 -41.33
C GLN A 245 15.41 -1.02 -40.38
N ARG A 246 15.03 0.02 -39.63
CA ARG A 246 15.89 0.73 -38.68
C ARG A 246 16.16 -0.07 -37.41
N ILE A 247 15.17 -0.78 -36.88
CA ILE A 247 15.33 -1.68 -35.74
C ILE A 247 16.34 -2.79 -36.07
N LEU A 248 16.26 -3.39 -37.26
CA LEU A 248 17.22 -4.39 -37.75
C LEU A 248 18.64 -3.80 -37.88
N ALA A 249 18.78 -2.58 -38.41
CA ALA A 249 20.08 -1.91 -38.51
C ALA A 249 20.76 -1.69 -37.14
N LEU A 250 19.99 -1.39 -36.09
CA LEU A 250 20.51 -1.25 -34.73
C LEU A 250 21.01 -2.59 -34.15
N GLN A 251 20.37 -3.72 -34.49
CA GLN A 251 20.85 -5.05 -34.11
C GLN A 251 22.20 -5.36 -34.77
N HIS A 252 22.33 -5.15 -36.09
CA HIS A 252 23.58 -5.39 -36.81
C HIS A 252 24.74 -4.51 -36.32
N GLN A 253 24.46 -3.30 -35.83
CA GLN A 253 25.45 -2.40 -35.25
C GLN A 253 25.77 -2.70 -33.77
N ASN A 254 25.25 -3.80 -33.19
CA ASN A 254 25.37 -4.17 -31.77
C ASN A 254 24.90 -3.07 -30.79
N ARG A 255 23.99 -2.19 -31.22
CA ARG A 255 23.49 -1.05 -30.44
C ARG A 255 22.35 -1.44 -29.51
N ILE A 256 22.65 -2.35 -28.57
CA ILE A 256 21.67 -3.08 -27.76
C ILE A 256 20.77 -2.13 -26.95
N ARG A 257 21.31 -1.04 -26.37
CA ARG A 257 20.54 -0.11 -25.55
C ARG A 257 19.70 0.84 -26.40
N GLN A 258 20.23 1.35 -27.51
CA GLN A 258 19.42 2.12 -28.45
C GLN A 258 18.33 1.25 -29.09
N TYR A 259 18.59 -0.03 -29.40
CA TYR A 259 17.57 -0.99 -29.83
C TYR A 259 16.47 -1.18 -28.77
N GLN A 260 16.83 -1.40 -27.50
CA GLN A 260 15.86 -1.53 -26.40
C GLN A 260 15.03 -0.25 -26.22
N TYR A 261 15.66 0.92 -26.28
CA TYR A 261 14.98 2.21 -26.25
C TYR A 261 14.03 2.40 -27.46
N GLN A 262 14.50 2.05 -28.65
CA GLN A 262 13.77 2.17 -29.91
C GLN A 262 12.48 1.34 -29.89
N GLN A 263 12.56 0.07 -29.49
CA GLN A 263 11.38 -0.78 -29.34
C GLN A 263 10.38 -0.20 -28.34
N TRP A 264 10.85 0.19 -27.15
CA TRP A 264 9.99 0.77 -26.11
C TRP A 264 9.30 2.07 -26.57
N TYR A 265 10.02 2.99 -27.24
CA TYR A 265 9.45 4.22 -27.83
C TYR A 265 8.26 3.89 -28.72
N TRP A 266 8.40 2.86 -29.56
CA TRP A 266 7.38 2.47 -30.52
C TRP A 266 6.21 1.72 -29.94
N ASP A 267 6.44 0.84 -28.96
CA ASP A 267 5.34 0.11 -28.31
C ASP A 267 4.44 1.08 -27.55
N GLN A 268 5.02 2.09 -26.90
CA GLN A 268 4.29 3.22 -26.31
C GLN A 268 3.57 4.07 -27.36
N GLN A 269 4.25 4.48 -28.44
CA GLN A 269 3.64 5.32 -29.48
C GLN A 269 2.49 4.61 -30.20
N ARG A 270 2.59 3.30 -30.48
CA ARG A 270 1.49 2.51 -31.05
C ARG A 270 0.33 2.35 -30.06
N ALA A 271 0.60 2.16 -28.77
CA ALA A 271 -0.44 2.10 -27.74
C ALA A 271 -1.22 3.42 -27.62
N LEU A 272 -0.52 4.56 -27.64
CA LEU A 272 -1.11 5.90 -27.67
C LEU A 272 -1.97 6.12 -28.92
N GLN A 273 -1.43 5.81 -30.11
CA GLN A 273 -2.15 5.90 -31.38
C GLN A 273 -3.42 5.02 -31.39
N ALA A 274 -3.35 3.78 -30.89
CA ALA A 274 -4.51 2.90 -30.75
C ALA A 274 -5.57 3.48 -29.78
N GLN A 275 -5.14 4.04 -28.64
CA GLN A 275 -6.04 4.67 -27.66
C GLN A 275 -6.78 5.88 -28.25
N TRP A 276 -6.14 6.68 -29.12
CA TRP A 276 -6.79 7.81 -29.77
C TRP A 276 -7.64 7.41 -30.98
N ASN A 277 -7.21 6.43 -31.78
CA ASN A 277 -7.99 5.93 -32.91
C ASN A 277 -9.28 5.21 -32.47
N ALA A 278 -9.27 4.53 -31.32
CA ALA A 278 -10.46 3.95 -30.70
C ALA A 278 -11.43 5.00 -30.09
N ARG A 279 -11.02 6.28 -30.03
CA ARG A 279 -11.78 7.35 -29.38
C ARG A 279 -12.50 8.18 -30.43
N ASN A 280 -13.81 7.92 -30.61
CA ASN A 280 -14.69 8.72 -31.48
C ASN A 280 -14.67 10.21 -31.06
N TYR A 281 -13.84 11.00 -31.72
CA TYR A 281 -13.53 12.36 -31.33
C TYR A 281 -14.62 13.34 -31.78
N ASN A 282 -15.34 13.92 -30.81
CA ASN A 282 -16.45 14.82 -31.07
C ASN A 282 -16.00 16.29 -31.08
N TYR A 283 -15.65 16.78 -32.28
CA TYR A 283 -15.31 18.16 -32.58
C TYR A 283 -16.32 19.21 -32.06
N TYR A 284 -17.62 18.89 -31.96
CA TYR A 284 -18.63 19.86 -31.53
C TYR A 284 -18.71 20.03 -30.01
N ASN A 285 -18.30 19.01 -29.24
CA ASN A 285 -18.34 19.04 -27.78
C ASN A 285 -16.99 19.39 -27.13
N ASP A 286 -15.89 19.40 -27.89
CA ASP A 286 -14.56 19.72 -27.37
C ASP A 286 -14.38 21.24 -27.14
N PRO A 287 -14.04 21.69 -25.92
CA PRO A 287 -13.77 23.09 -25.61
C PRO A 287 -12.74 23.80 -26.49
N TYR A 288 -11.83 23.08 -27.15
CA TYR A 288 -10.80 23.68 -27.99
C TYR A 288 -11.37 24.56 -29.12
N TYR A 289 -12.47 24.15 -29.77
CA TYR A 289 -12.96 24.85 -30.97
C TYR A 289 -13.74 26.13 -30.65
N TYR A 290 -14.25 26.28 -29.43
CA TYR A 290 -15.01 27.46 -28.97
C TYR A 290 -14.32 28.28 -27.87
N THR A 291 -13.18 27.83 -27.32
CA THR A 291 -12.37 28.64 -26.41
C THR A 291 -11.53 29.64 -27.22
N PRO A 292 -11.67 30.97 -27.00
CA PRO A 292 -10.87 31.99 -27.68
C PRO A 292 -9.37 31.83 -27.37
N ALA A 293 -8.51 32.43 -28.20
CA ALA A 293 -7.08 32.43 -27.94
C ALA A 293 -6.78 33.15 -26.61
N SER A 294 -5.84 32.59 -25.84
CA SER A 294 -5.47 33.07 -24.50
C SER A 294 -3.95 33.25 -24.32
N TYR A 295 -3.17 32.74 -25.28
CA TYR A 295 -1.72 32.86 -25.35
C TYR A 295 -1.28 33.13 -26.78
N ARG A 296 -0.11 33.75 -26.91
CA ARG A 296 0.64 33.96 -28.15
C ARG A 296 2.04 33.34 -27.97
N TYR A 297 2.57 32.73 -29.02
CA TYR A 297 3.98 32.34 -29.08
C TYR A 297 4.63 32.85 -30.39
N TYR A 298 5.95 32.92 -30.42
CA TYR A 298 6.71 33.35 -31.60
C TYR A 298 7.50 32.17 -32.18
N ARG A 299 7.31 31.91 -33.48
CA ARG A 299 7.96 30.82 -34.21
C ARG A 299 8.15 31.23 -35.67
N ASP A 300 9.26 30.82 -36.28
CA ASP A 300 9.56 30.97 -37.72
C ASP A 300 9.27 32.38 -38.30
N GLY A 301 9.62 33.41 -37.51
CA GLY A 301 9.46 34.83 -37.87
C GLY A 301 8.07 35.42 -37.59
N ARG A 302 7.13 34.66 -37.03
CA ARG A 302 5.71 35.04 -36.90
C ARG A 302 5.15 34.78 -35.50
N TYR A 303 4.06 35.46 -35.17
CA TYR A 303 3.29 35.20 -33.96
C TYR A 303 2.10 34.27 -34.24
N HIS A 304 1.85 33.34 -33.32
CA HIS A 304 0.81 32.32 -33.41
C HIS A 304 -0.09 32.38 -32.17
N ASP A 305 -1.39 32.54 -32.39
CA ASP A 305 -2.38 32.75 -31.34
C ASP A 305 -3.13 31.47 -31.00
N VAL A 306 -3.04 31.03 -29.75
CA VAL A 306 -3.51 29.73 -29.27
C VAL A 306 -4.30 29.85 -27.97
N ASN A 307 -5.23 28.93 -27.75
CA ASN A 307 -5.92 28.82 -26.47
C ASN A 307 -5.17 27.87 -25.51
N ARG A 308 -5.66 27.79 -24.26
CA ARG A 308 -5.07 26.96 -23.19
C ARG A 308 -4.84 25.48 -23.56
N TYR A 309 -5.66 24.88 -24.43
CA TYR A 309 -5.53 23.45 -24.78
C TYR A 309 -4.35 23.21 -25.73
N ALA A 310 -4.23 24.06 -26.75
CA ALA A 310 -3.07 24.09 -27.63
C ALA A 310 -1.78 24.46 -26.87
N ALA A 311 -1.82 25.48 -26.01
CA ALA A 311 -0.67 25.86 -25.17
C ALA A 311 -0.22 24.72 -24.23
N ASN A 312 -1.18 23.99 -23.63
CA ASN A 312 -0.87 22.80 -22.83
C ASN A 312 -0.24 21.67 -23.67
N LEU A 313 -0.71 21.45 -24.90
CA LEU A 313 -0.12 20.44 -25.79
C LEU A 313 1.30 20.80 -26.22
N LEU A 314 1.61 22.08 -26.46
CA LEU A 314 3.00 22.51 -26.69
C LEU A 314 3.88 22.33 -25.45
N GLN A 315 3.37 22.60 -24.25
CA GLN A 315 4.08 22.27 -23.00
C GLN A 315 4.33 20.77 -22.83
N GLN A 316 3.36 19.94 -23.23
CA GLN A 316 3.47 18.48 -23.23
C GLN A 316 4.51 18.00 -24.27
N ALA A 317 4.55 18.59 -25.46
CA ALA A 317 5.55 18.30 -26.49
C ALA A 317 6.98 18.52 -25.97
N VAL A 318 7.27 19.66 -25.33
CA VAL A 318 8.60 19.92 -24.75
C VAL A 318 8.95 18.93 -23.63
N ARG A 319 7.99 18.57 -22.78
CA ARG A 319 8.20 17.62 -21.67
C ARG A 319 8.51 16.21 -22.18
N TYR A 320 7.67 15.67 -23.05
CA TYR A 320 7.92 14.39 -23.71
C TYR A 320 9.20 14.40 -24.54
N GLY A 321 9.47 15.49 -25.25
CA GLY A 321 10.75 15.71 -25.93
C GLY A 321 11.92 15.50 -24.98
N TYR A 322 11.93 16.21 -23.84
CA TYR A 322 12.96 16.09 -22.82
C TYR A 322 13.06 14.67 -22.24
N GLU A 323 11.94 14.05 -21.84
CA GLU A 323 11.91 12.67 -21.31
C GLU A 323 12.49 11.65 -22.31
N GLN A 324 12.13 11.77 -23.59
CA GLN A 324 12.62 10.91 -24.66
C GLN A 324 14.10 11.17 -24.96
N GLY A 325 14.51 12.45 -24.94
CA GLY A 325 15.91 12.86 -25.06
C GLY A 325 16.78 12.22 -23.97
N VAL A 326 16.36 12.27 -22.70
CA VAL A 326 17.12 11.66 -21.59
C VAL A 326 17.27 10.16 -21.78
N ARG A 327 16.23 9.45 -22.24
CA ARG A 327 16.28 8.01 -22.52
C ARG A 327 17.23 7.70 -23.67
N ALA A 328 17.14 8.43 -24.77
CA ALA A 328 18.02 8.32 -25.94
C ALA A 328 19.50 8.60 -25.61
N GLY A 329 19.81 9.72 -24.95
CA GLY A 329 21.18 10.08 -24.58
C GLY A 329 21.81 9.10 -23.59
N ARG A 330 21.01 8.51 -22.69
CA ARG A 330 21.44 7.41 -21.82
C ARG A 330 21.73 6.13 -22.61
N ALA A 331 20.87 5.77 -23.57
CA ALA A 331 21.04 4.60 -24.41
C ALA A 331 22.29 4.69 -25.29
N ASP A 332 22.45 5.81 -26.02
CA ASP A 332 23.64 6.08 -26.84
C ASP A 332 24.93 6.01 -26.00
N ARG A 333 24.98 6.65 -24.82
CA ARG A 333 26.14 6.54 -23.93
C ARG A 333 26.40 5.10 -23.46
N MET A 334 25.37 4.32 -23.13
CA MET A 334 25.56 2.94 -22.65
C MET A 334 26.02 1.99 -23.77
N ASP A 335 25.71 2.27 -25.03
CA ASP A 335 26.26 1.58 -26.20
C ASP A 335 27.70 2.06 -26.54
N GLY A 336 28.27 3.02 -25.81
CA GLY A 336 29.53 3.67 -26.17
C GLY A 336 29.46 4.54 -27.43
N TRP A 337 28.25 4.85 -27.90
CA TRP A 337 28.01 5.63 -29.12
C TRP A 337 28.32 7.11 -28.92
N ARG A 338 28.71 7.78 -30.01
CA ARG A 338 28.98 9.23 -30.03
C ARG A 338 27.74 10.06 -29.68
N ASN A 339 27.95 11.26 -29.14
CA ASN A 339 26.89 12.25 -28.92
C ASN A 339 26.30 12.72 -30.27
N ASP A 340 25.14 12.18 -30.64
CA ASP A 340 24.48 12.43 -31.92
C ASP A 340 22.95 12.39 -31.76
N TYR A 341 22.41 13.36 -31.02
CA TYR A 341 20.97 13.51 -30.82
C TYR A 341 20.19 13.66 -32.14
N ARG A 342 20.82 14.21 -33.18
CA ARG A 342 20.21 14.40 -34.51
C ARG A 342 20.04 13.08 -35.25
N GLY A 343 21.00 12.18 -35.10
CA GLY A 343 20.96 10.82 -35.61
C GLY A 343 19.95 9.91 -34.90
N ASN A 344 19.38 10.31 -33.76
CA ASN A 344 18.41 9.49 -33.03
C ASN A 344 17.00 9.53 -33.67
N PHE A 345 16.29 8.39 -33.67
CA PHE A 345 15.00 8.29 -34.37
C PHE A 345 13.95 9.24 -33.77
N ALA A 346 13.82 9.23 -32.45
CA ALA A 346 12.81 10.01 -31.73
C ALA A 346 12.94 11.52 -32.00
N TYR A 347 14.15 12.01 -32.31
CA TYR A 347 14.38 13.38 -32.75
C TYR A 347 13.93 13.63 -34.20
N MET A 348 14.22 12.72 -35.12
CA MET A 348 13.80 12.82 -36.53
C MET A 348 12.28 12.78 -36.66
N ASP A 349 11.63 11.88 -35.93
CA ASP A 349 10.18 11.70 -35.85
C ASP A 349 9.54 12.88 -35.13
N ALA A 350 9.81 12.98 -33.82
CA ALA A 350 9.30 13.98 -32.89
C ALA A 350 7.78 13.98 -32.67
N ASP A 351 7.10 12.89 -33.07
CA ASP A 351 5.66 12.69 -32.96
C ASP A 351 5.22 11.99 -31.65
N TYR A 352 6.15 11.62 -30.75
CA TYR A 352 5.80 10.89 -29.53
C TYR A 352 4.87 11.70 -28.64
N GLY A 353 3.64 11.20 -28.44
CA GLY A 353 2.61 11.91 -27.71
C GLY A 353 1.77 12.90 -28.54
N TYR A 354 2.02 13.04 -29.85
CA TYR A 354 1.18 13.82 -30.76
C TYR A 354 -0.02 13.00 -31.23
N ASN A 355 -1.22 13.57 -31.11
CA ASN A 355 -2.49 12.90 -31.35
C ASN A 355 -3.26 13.40 -32.59
N GLY A 356 -2.71 14.37 -33.34
CA GLY A 356 -3.39 14.99 -34.49
C GLY A 356 -4.33 16.15 -34.15
N TYR A 357 -4.38 16.60 -32.89
CA TYR A 357 -5.31 17.64 -32.42
C TYR A 357 -4.62 18.88 -31.83
N TYR A 358 -5.36 19.97 -31.73
CA TYR A 358 -5.05 21.28 -31.11
C TYR A 358 -3.89 22.11 -31.70
N VAL A 359 -2.86 21.51 -32.30
CA VAL A 359 -1.73 22.23 -32.90
C VAL A 359 -1.29 21.59 -34.21
N GLY A 360 -0.61 22.37 -35.05
CA GLY A 360 0.06 21.85 -36.23
C GLY A 360 1.17 20.89 -35.83
N ARG A 361 1.30 19.78 -36.56
CA ARG A 361 2.34 18.77 -36.33
C ARG A 361 3.74 19.39 -36.32
N ASP A 362 4.03 20.32 -37.23
CA ASP A 362 5.37 20.95 -37.27
C ASP A 362 5.66 21.85 -36.05
N ASP A 363 4.63 22.45 -35.44
CA ASP A 363 4.76 23.18 -34.17
C ASP A 363 5.09 22.21 -33.03
N TYR A 364 4.32 21.11 -32.94
CA TYR A 364 4.54 20.05 -31.95
C TYR A 364 5.96 19.50 -32.06
N ASN A 365 6.36 19.10 -33.26
CA ASN A 365 7.61 18.40 -33.51
C ASN A 365 8.80 19.37 -33.39
N TYR A 366 8.63 20.67 -33.65
CA TYR A 366 9.63 21.69 -33.29
C TYR A 366 9.85 21.75 -31.77
N TYR A 367 8.78 21.92 -30.99
CA TYR A 367 8.89 22.05 -29.53
C TYR A 367 9.30 20.75 -28.84
N PHE A 368 8.90 19.59 -29.36
CA PHE A 368 9.43 18.28 -28.97
C PHE A 368 10.94 18.22 -29.20
N ARG A 369 11.45 18.60 -30.39
CA ARG A 369 12.90 18.60 -30.68
C ARG A 369 13.67 19.55 -29.77
N GLN A 370 13.09 20.70 -29.39
CA GLN A 370 13.68 21.61 -28.41
C GLN A 370 13.80 20.97 -27.02
N GLY A 371 12.78 20.22 -26.56
CA GLY A 371 12.88 19.39 -25.36
C GLY A 371 13.94 18.30 -25.50
N PHE A 372 13.91 17.56 -26.61
CA PHE A 372 14.76 16.39 -26.87
C PHE A 372 16.24 16.71 -26.89
N GLN A 373 16.65 17.78 -27.57
CA GLN A 373 18.06 18.20 -27.59
C GLN A 373 18.62 18.44 -26.18
N ARG A 374 17.81 19.03 -25.30
CA ARG A 374 18.18 19.34 -23.91
C ARG A 374 18.16 18.09 -23.02
N GLY A 375 17.13 17.25 -23.18
CA GLY A 375 17.06 15.96 -22.48
C GLY A 375 18.20 15.02 -22.88
N TYR A 376 18.57 14.99 -24.16
CA TYR A 376 19.70 14.21 -24.64
C TYR A 376 21.02 14.71 -24.05
N ALA A 377 21.23 16.03 -23.99
CA ALA A 377 22.42 16.61 -23.37
C ALA A 377 22.56 16.17 -21.91
N ASP A 378 21.49 16.26 -21.10
CA ASP A 378 21.51 15.81 -19.70
C ASP A 378 21.67 14.27 -19.59
N GLY A 379 20.90 13.54 -20.40
CA GLY A 379 20.89 12.07 -20.42
C GLY A 379 22.22 11.45 -20.81
N TYR A 380 22.93 12.05 -21.77
CA TYR A 380 24.27 11.67 -22.19
C TYR A 380 25.34 12.20 -21.22
N GLY A 381 25.28 13.48 -20.84
CA GLY A 381 26.29 14.14 -20.01
C GLY A 381 26.41 13.63 -18.57
N ARG A 382 25.32 13.10 -17.98
CA ARG A 382 25.11 12.81 -16.54
C ARG A 382 24.79 14.05 -15.69
N ASP A 383 25.11 15.25 -16.17
CA ASP A 383 24.70 16.51 -15.54
C ASP A 383 23.20 16.78 -15.83
N TYR A 384 22.44 17.23 -14.82
CA TYR A 384 21.05 17.68 -15.03
C TYR A 384 21.02 19.21 -15.13
N ARG A 385 21.24 19.74 -16.34
CA ARG A 385 21.31 21.19 -16.59
C ARG A 385 19.97 21.79 -16.99
N TYR A 386 19.14 21.02 -17.68
CA TYR A 386 17.88 21.49 -18.27
C TYR A 386 16.65 20.91 -17.59
N GLY A 387 16.80 19.80 -16.86
CA GLY A 387 15.76 19.21 -16.03
C GLY A 387 16.29 18.64 -14.72
N ARG A 388 15.60 17.63 -14.22
CA ARG A 388 15.93 16.84 -13.02
C ARG A 388 15.36 15.44 -13.13
N TYR A 389 15.74 14.58 -12.18
CA TYR A 389 15.26 13.19 -12.07
C TYR A 389 14.78 12.93 -10.63
N ASP A 390 13.47 12.72 -10.47
CA ASP A 390 12.80 12.47 -9.19
C ASP A 390 12.01 11.16 -9.30
N ASP A 391 12.15 10.24 -8.33
CA ASP A 391 11.33 9.01 -8.19
C ASP A 391 11.11 8.19 -9.49
N GLY A 392 12.14 8.09 -10.33
CA GLY A 392 12.08 7.35 -11.60
C GLY A 392 11.61 8.16 -12.81
N ASN A 393 11.16 9.39 -12.61
CA ASN A 393 10.65 10.28 -13.65
C ASN A 393 11.65 11.39 -14.02
N TYR A 394 11.64 11.82 -15.28
CA TYR A 394 12.42 12.95 -15.78
C TYR A 394 11.50 14.16 -15.95
N SER A 395 11.90 15.32 -15.43
CA SER A 395 11.13 16.56 -15.64
C SER A 395 12.05 17.70 -16.08
N ILE A 396 11.64 18.43 -17.13
CA ILE A 396 12.32 19.66 -17.57
C ILE A 396 12.05 20.79 -16.55
N LEU A 397 13.03 21.65 -16.30
CA LEU A 397 12.87 22.80 -15.40
C LEU A 397 11.82 23.77 -15.93
N ALA A 398 10.95 24.29 -15.06
CA ALA A 398 9.86 25.19 -15.45
C ALA A 398 10.37 26.48 -16.13
N THR A 399 11.52 27.00 -15.70
CA THR A 399 12.21 28.14 -16.33
C THR A 399 12.66 27.83 -17.76
N VAL A 400 13.22 26.63 -17.99
CA VAL A 400 13.64 26.18 -19.32
C VAL A 400 12.44 25.90 -20.23
N LEU A 401 11.36 25.33 -19.69
CA LEU A 401 10.09 25.16 -20.40
C LEU A 401 9.50 26.50 -20.86
N ALA A 402 9.47 27.50 -19.97
CA ALA A 402 9.02 28.85 -20.29
C ALA A 402 9.91 29.53 -21.35
N ALA A 403 11.23 29.42 -21.23
CA ALA A 403 12.19 29.99 -22.18
C ALA A 403 12.15 29.33 -23.56
N ILE A 404 11.81 28.05 -23.65
CA ILE A 404 11.63 27.35 -24.94
C ILE A 404 10.37 27.85 -25.66
N LEU A 405 9.25 27.95 -24.94
CA LEU A 405 7.94 28.21 -25.53
C LEU A 405 7.63 29.69 -25.72
N ASN A 406 8.13 30.56 -24.83
CA ASN A 406 7.84 31.99 -24.77
C ASN A 406 6.34 32.30 -24.92
N LEU A 407 5.49 31.55 -24.20
CA LEU A 407 4.04 31.72 -24.20
C LEU A 407 3.66 33.00 -23.44
N GLN A 408 3.30 34.03 -24.20
CA GLN A 408 2.83 35.31 -23.68
C GLN A 408 1.30 35.24 -23.52
N PRO A 409 0.73 35.41 -22.32
CA PRO A 409 -0.73 35.51 -22.17
C PRO A 409 -1.24 36.81 -22.80
N PHE A 410 -2.49 36.82 -23.28
CA PHE A 410 -3.17 38.09 -23.52
C PHE A 410 -3.58 38.71 -22.18
N SER A 411 -3.28 40.00 -22.02
CA SER A 411 -3.52 40.83 -20.83
C SER A 411 -4.89 41.52 -20.88
#